data_AF-A0A934FWG0-F1
#
_entry.id   AF-A0A934FWG0-F1
#
_cell.length_a   1.000
_cell.length_b   1.000
_cell.length_c   1.000
_cell.angle_alpha   90.00
_cell.angle_beta   90.00
_cell.angle_gamma   90.00
#
_symmetry.space_group_name_H-M   'P 1'
#
loop_
_entity.id
_entity.type
_entity.pdbx_description
1 polymer ?
#
loop_
_entity_poly.entity_id
_entity_poly.type
_entity_poly.pdbx_seq_one_letter_code
_entity_poly.pdbx_strand_id
1 'polypeptide(L)'
;SLEGDRAVIGALADSVQEVVDLDPGQIEPPPRIGTRLKTEFIKGMGKRDDRFIIILDIDKIFSTDELSLVADLKDMTASEGTPDKA
;
A
#
# COMPACT_ATOMS: atom_id res chain seq x y z
N SER A 1 20.91 8.88 0.67
CA SER A 1 19.81 9.83 0.48
C SER A 1 19.05 9.44 -0.76
N LEU A 2 17.78 9.06 -0.64
CA LEU A 2 16.89 8.83 -1.78
C LEU A 2 16.48 10.18 -2.36
N GLU A 3 17.45 10.94 -2.87
CA GLU A 3 17.23 12.26 -3.44
C GLU A 3 17.27 12.12 -4.96
N GLY A 4 16.10 11.88 -5.56
CA GLY A 4 15.91 11.88 -7.01
C GLY A 4 15.66 10.51 -7.67
N ASP A 5 15.72 9.40 -6.95
CA ASP A 5 15.47 8.09 -7.54
C ASP A 5 13.96 7.82 -7.67
N ARG A 6 13.50 7.69 -8.92
CA ARG A 6 12.13 7.23 -9.22
C ARG A 6 12.05 5.73 -8.96
N ALA A 7 11.36 5.34 -7.89
CA ALA A 7 11.02 3.96 -7.63
C ALA A 7 9.71 3.57 -8.33
N VAL A 8 9.72 2.44 -9.04
CA VAL A 8 8.48 1.79 -9.49
C VAL A 8 8.02 0.85 -8.40
N ILE A 9 6.79 1.05 -7.93
CA ILE A 9 6.18 0.23 -6.89
C ILE A 9 4.96 -0.47 -7.47
N GLY A 10 4.77 -1.73 -7.11
CA GLY A 10 3.61 -2.53 -7.50
C GLY A 10 2.95 -3.15 -6.27
N ALA A 11 1.64 -3.32 -6.32
CA ALA A 11 0.88 -4.06 -5.32
C ALA A 11 0.46 -5.41 -5.91
N LEU A 12 0.54 -6.47 -5.09
CA LEU A 12 -0.01 -7.78 -5.44
C LEU A 12 -1.50 -7.82 -5.07
N ALA A 13 -2.31 -8.29 -6.00
CA ALA A 13 -3.74 -8.48 -5.81
C ALA A 13 -4.16 -9.82 -6.41
N ASP A 14 -5.17 -10.46 -5.81
CA ASP A 14 -5.69 -11.74 -6.30
C ASP A 14 -6.34 -11.60 -7.69
N SER A 15 -7.08 -10.51 -7.90
CA SER A 15 -7.68 -10.17 -9.20
C SER A 15 -8.09 -8.70 -9.27
N VAL A 16 -8.14 -8.17 -10.49
CA VAL A 16 -8.74 -6.86 -10.80
C VAL A 16 -10.08 -7.13 -11.47
N GLN A 17 -11.15 -6.54 -10.94
CA GLN A 17 -12.51 -6.82 -11.39
C GLN A 17 -13.04 -5.74 -12.35
N GLU A 18 -13.38 -4.57 -11.81
CA GLU A 18 -14.03 -3.48 -12.54
C GLU A 18 -13.62 -2.12 -11.97
N VAL A 19 -13.82 -1.06 -12.75
CA VAL A 19 -13.69 0.33 -12.29
C VAL A 19 -15.06 0.80 -11.82
N VAL A 20 -15.12 1.35 -10.60
CA VAL A 20 -16.38 1.77 -9.97
C VAL A 20 -16.32 3.26 -9.67
N ASP A 21 -17.35 3.98 -10.14
CA ASP A 21 -17.62 5.34 -9.69
C ASP A 21 -18.40 5.31 -8.38
N LEU A 22 -17.91 6.06 -7.39
CA LEU A 22 -18.52 6.22 -6.07
C LEU A 22 -18.78 7.69 -5.80
N ASP A 23 -20.03 8.02 -5.49
CA ASP A 23 -20.37 9.36 -5.05
C ASP A 23 -19.79 9.61 -3.65
N PRO A 24 -19.36 10.84 -3.32
CA PRO A 24 -18.81 11.16 -1.99
C PRO A 24 -19.76 10.82 -0.83
N GLY A 25 -21.09 10.90 -1.06
CA GLY A 25 -22.10 10.53 -0.07
C GLY A 25 -22.24 9.03 0.19
N GLN A 26 -21.62 8.19 -0.64
CA GLN A 26 -21.56 6.73 -0.46
C GLN A 26 -20.30 6.28 0.30
N ILE A 27 -19.45 7.23 0.69
CA ILE A 27 -18.21 6.98 1.42
C ILE A 27 -18.43 7.28 2.90
N GLU A 28 -18.32 6.25 3.72
CA GLU A 28 -18.41 6.32 5.17
C GLU A 28 -17.01 6.27 5.81
N PRO A 29 -16.85 6.79 7.04
CA PRO A 29 -15.58 6.69 7.75
C PRO A 29 -15.19 5.22 8.01
N PRO A 30 -13.88 4.92 8.08
CA PRO A 30 -13.42 3.57 8.36
C PRO A 30 -13.96 3.06 9.70
N PRO A 31 -14.39 1.79 9.78
CA PRO A 31 -14.87 1.21 11.01
C PRO A 31 -13.72 1.14 12.03
N ARG A 32 -14.08 1.29 13.30
CA ARG A 32 -13.15 1.05 14.42
C ARG A 32 -12.97 -0.46 14.62
N ILE A 33 -12.34 -1.14 13.66
CA ILE A 33 -11.98 -2.55 13.80
C ILE A 33 -10.69 -2.65 14.60
N GLY A 34 -10.67 -3.56 15.58
CA GLY A 34 -9.58 -3.71 16.53
C GLY A 34 -8.19 -3.92 15.91
N THR A 35 -7.19 -3.68 16.76
CA THR A 35 -5.71 -3.62 16.65
C THR A 35 -4.95 -4.26 15.47
N ARG A 36 -5.55 -5.09 14.62
CA ARG A 36 -4.86 -5.76 13.48
C ARG A 36 -4.95 -5.00 12.17
N LEU A 37 -5.99 -4.21 11.94
CA LEU A 37 -6.09 -3.42 10.71
C LEU A 37 -5.49 -2.04 10.96
N LYS A 38 -4.44 -1.69 10.22
CA LYS A 38 -3.90 -0.33 10.17
C LYS A 38 -4.93 0.59 9.50
N THR A 39 -5.97 0.97 10.26
CA THR A 39 -7.06 1.85 9.82
C THR A 39 -6.57 3.17 9.27
N GLU A 40 -5.36 3.54 9.68
CA GLU A 40 -4.64 4.71 9.22
C GLU A 40 -4.38 4.72 7.71
N PHE A 41 -4.38 3.58 7.03
CA PHE A 41 -4.25 3.43 5.57
C PHE A 41 -5.58 3.34 4.84
N ILE A 42 -6.70 3.43 5.55
CA ILE A 42 -8.03 3.38 4.98
C ILE A 42 -8.55 4.81 4.86
N LYS A 43 -8.76 5.25 3.62
CA LYS A 43 -9.36 6.53 3.31
C LYS A 43 -10.86 6.56 3.64
N GLY A 44 -11.55 5.43 3.46
CA GLY A 44 -12.97 5.28 3.78
C GLY A 44 -13.55 3.93 3.37
N MET A 45 -14.85 3.79 3.59
CA MET A 45 -15.64 2.63 3.19
C MET A 45 -16.70 3.06 2.19
N GLY A 46 -16.68 2.49 0.99
CA GLY A 46 -17.79 2.60 0.05
C GLY A 46 -18.85 1.54 0.32
N LYS A 47 -20.12 1.85 0.03
CA LYS A 47 -21.19 0.84 -0.05
C LYS A 47 -21.85 0.87 -1.42
N ARG A 48 -21.92 -0.28 -2.09
CA ARG A 48 -22.60 -0.44 -3.39
C ARG A 48 -23.20 -1.85 -3.52
N ASP A 49 -24.47 -1.95 -3.90
CA ASP A 49 -25.17 -3.24 -4.08
C ASP A 49 -25.02 -4.18 -2.87
N ASP A 50 -25.13 -3.62 -1.66
CA ASP A 50 -24.88 -4.29 -0.38
C ASP A 50 -23.48 -4.90 -0.18
N ARG A 51 -22.53 -4.58 -1.06
CA ARG A 51 -21.10 -4.88 -0.90
C ARG A 51 -20.40 -3.69 -0.24
N PHE A 52 -19.53 -4.01 0.72
CA PHE A 52 -18.61 -3.04 1.31
C PHE A 52 -17.31 -3.01 0.50
N ILE A 53 -16.84 -1.80 0.19
CA ILE A 53 -15.64 -1.54 -0.57
C ILE A 53 -14.67 -0.78 0.34
N ILE A 54 -13.48 -1.33 0.59
CA ILE A 54 -12.44 -0.61 1.34
C ILE A 54 -11.70 0.31 0.37
N ILE A 55 -11.64 1.60 0.69
CA ILE A 55 -10.92 2.60 -0.10
C ILE A 55 -9.59 2.86 0.61
N LEU A 56 -8.48 2.48 -0.02
CA LEU A 56 -7.14 2.64 0.52
C LEU A 56 -6.58 4.04 0.25
N ASP A 57 -5.79 4.56 1.18
CA ASP A 57 -5.01 5.79 1.03
C ASP A 57 -3.62 5.46 0.49
N ILE A 58 -3.46 5.58 -0.83
CA ILE A 58 -2.23 5.22 -1.56
C ILE A 58 -1.06 6.14 -1.18
N ASP A 59 -1.33 7.43 -0.95
CA ASP A 59 -0.29 8.41 -0.58
C ASP A 59 0.34 8.05 0.76
N LYS A 60 -0.49 7.58 1.70
CA LYS A 60 -0.01 7.15 3.01
C LYS A 60 0.66 5.78 2.98
N ILE A 61 0.14 4.84 2.19
CA ILE A 61 0.73 3.51 2.01
C ILE A 61 2.14 3.60 1.42
N PHE A 62 2.36 4.51 0.48
CA PHE A 62 3.67 4.72 -0.15
C PHE A 62 4.40 5.96 0.36
N SER A 63 4.11 6.38 1.60
CA SER A 63 4.82 7.50 2.22
C SER A 63 6.30 7.17 2.45
N THR A 64 7.13 8.21 2.46
CA THR A 64 8.59 8.11 2.57
C THR A 64 9.06 7.28 3.77
N ASP A 65 8.33 7.32 4.89
CA ASP A 65 8.65 6.56 6.10
C ASP A 65 8.54 5.04 5.87
N GLU A 66 7.50 4.58 5.17
CA GLU A 66 7.32 3.16 4.82
C GLU A 66 8.27 2.76 3.68
N LEU A 67 8.55 3.64 2.70
CA LEU A 67 9.48 3.35 1.60
C LEU A 67 10.95 3.30 2.04
N SER A 68 11.34 4.09 3.06
CA SER A 68 12.69 4.02 3.64
C SER A 68 12.97 2.63 4.21
N LEU A 69 12.00 2.03 4.89
CA LEU A 69 12.10 0.68 5.44
C LEU A 69 12.34 -0.37 4.35
N VAL A 70 11.69 -0.21 3.19
CA VAL A 70 11.84 -1.10 2.03
C VAL A 70 13.19 -0.91 1.32
N ALA A 71 13.68 0.33 1.23
CA ALA A 71 15.00 0.62 0.68
C ALA A 71 16.12 -0.01 1.53
N ASP A 72 16.03 0.11 2.86
CA ASP A 72 17.01 -0.45 3.78
C ASP A 72 17.08 -1.99 3.68
N LEU A 73 15.94 -2.67 3.47
CA LEU A 73 15.89 -4.13 3.23
C LEU A 73 16.56 -4.54 1.91
N LYS A 74 16.45 -3.72 0.87
CA LYS A 74 17.06 -3.99 -0.44
C LYS A 74 18.59 -4.00 -0.33
N ASP A 75 19.16 -3.08 0.44
CA ASP A 75 20.61 -2.97 0.66
C ASP A 75 21.16 -4.12 1.51
N MET A 76 20.38 -4.68 2.44
CA MET A 76 20.78 -5.85 3.23
C MET A 76 20.86 -7.14 2.38
N THR A 77 19.90 -7.36 1.47
CA THR A 77 19.87 -8.56 0.61
C THR A 77 20.88 -8.55 -0.53
N ALA A 78 21.41 -7.37 -0.90
CA ALA A 78 22.42 -7.24 -1.94
C ALA A 78 23.85 -7.58 -1.46
N SER A 79 24.07 -7.74 -0.14
CA SER A 79 25.39 -8.03 0.43
C SER A 79 25.73 -9.52 0.54
N GLU A 80 24.76 -10.44 0.32
CA GLU A 80 24.99 -11.88 0.34
C GLU A 80 24.92 -12.48 -1.08
N GLY A 81 26.06 -12.56 -1.76
CA GLY A 81 26.21 -13.50 -2.89
C GLY A 81 26.99 -13.01 -4.10
N THR A 82 28.32 -12.98 -4.00
CA THR A 82 29.16 -13.52 -5.08
C THR A 82 30.28 -14.30 -4.41
N PRO A 83 30.28 -15.65 -4.44
CA PRO A 83 31.45 -16.39 -4.04
C PRO A 83 32.55 -16.07 -5.06
N ASP A 84 33.58 -15.42 -4.54
CA ASP A 84 34.90 -15.24 -5.12
C ASP A 84 35.34 -16.52 -5.84
N LYS A 85 35.38 -16.46 -7.17
CA LYS A 85 36.09 -17.45 -7.99
C LYS A 85 37.35 -16.79 -8.50
N ALA A 86 38.45 -17.03 -7.80
CA ALA A 86 39.82 -16.96 -8.31
C ALA A 86 40.67 -18.02 -7.61
#